data_AF-F1CJ43-F1
#
_entry.id   AF-F1CJ43-F1
#
_cell.length_a   1.000
_cell.length_b   1.000
_cell.length_c   1.000
_cell.angle_alpha   90.00
_cell.angle_beta   90.00
_cell.angle_gamma   90.00
#
_symmetry.space_group_name_H-M   'P 1'
#
loop_
_entity.id
_entity.type
_entity.pdbx_description
1 polymer ?
#
loop_
_entity_poly.entity_id
_entity_poly.type
_entity_poly.pdbx_seq_one_letter_code
_entity_poly.pdbx_strand_id
1 'polypeptide(L)'
;MVGFRSSLFTLLIIVQLTHIHCKKSFILVAPKEFDVGSNETLHVTLLDVNTPGTVSIRLLNGTGSILSETNENFDKEGSKKVDLEVPSDIDDDPQRNFRLQVVGNFGDYEFDKNETITLRNRKELLFVNTDKPFYKAGQTVRFRVLIVNSDLKPLKETPVGSVWITNRNRVRMAQWINS
;
A
#
# COMPACT_ATOMS: atom_id res chain seq x y z
N MET A 1 29.34 -22.28 -81.37
CA MET A 1 27.98 -21.81 -81.06
C MET A 1 27.16 -22.97 -80.50
N VAL A 2 27.26 -23.24 -79.19
CA VAL A 2 26.27 -23.94 -78.35
C VAL A 2 26.49 -23.41 -76.93
N GLY A 3 25.41 -22.92 -76.31
CA GLY A 3 25.45 -22.02 -75.15
C GLY A 3 25.64 -22.68 -73.79
N PHE A 4 26.31 -21.94 -72.92
CA PHE A 4 26.46 -22.19 -71.48
C PHE A 4 25.09 -21.99 -70.80
N ARG A 5 24.54 -23.02 -70.15
CA ARG A 5 23.36 -22.88 -69.27
C ARG A 5 23.80 -22.96 -67.81
N SER A 6 23.98 -21.78 -67.23
CA SER A 6 24.15 -21.54 -65.79
C SER A 6 22.86 -21.93 -65.06
N SER A 7 22.95 -22.89 -64.15
CA SER A 7 21.83 -23.28 -63.27
C SER A 7 21.89 -22.41 -62.01
N LEU A 8 21.01 -21.40 -61.95
CA LEU A 8 20.82 -20.55 -60.78
C LEU A 8 20.06 -21.35 -59.70
N PHE A 9 20.76 -21.71 -58.62
CA PHE A 9 20.15 -22.18 -57.38
C PHE A 9 19.55 -20.97 -56.64
N THR A 10 18.23 -20.78 -56.74
CA THR A 10 17.53 -19.78 -55.93
C THR A 10 17.12 -20.42 -54.60
N LEU A 11 17.96 -20.29 -53.58
CA LEU A 11 17.62 -20.64 -52.20
C LEU A 11 16.69 -19.55 -51.64
N LEU A 12 15.39 -19.81 -51.65
CA LEU A 12 14.38 -18.94 -51.03
C LEU A 12 14.47 -19.09 -49.50
N ILE A 13 15.25 -18.23 -48.85
CA ILE A 13 15.25 -18.10 -47.39
C ILE A 13 13.94 -17.41 -46.99
N ILE A 14 12.95 -18.21 -46.61
CA ILE A 14 11.76 -17.72 -45.91
C ILE A 14 12.23 -17.38 -44.49
N VAL A 15 12.60 -16.13 -44.27
CA VAL A 15 12.77 -15.59 -42.92
C VAL A 15 11.38 -15.60 -42.29
N GLN A 16 11.10 -16.59 -41.44
CA GLN A 16 9.96 -16.53 -40.56
C GLN A 16 10.24 -15.38 -39.58
N LEU A 17 9.64 -14.21 -39.81
CA LEU A 17 9.52 -13.19 -38.77
C LEU A 17 8.61 -13.80 -37.70
N THR A 18 9.20 -14.49 -36.74
CA THR A 18 8.54 -14.78 -35.48
C THR A 18 8.29 -13.42 -34.83
N HIS A 19 7.04 -12.96 -34.85
CA HIS A 19 6.62 -11.83 -34.03
C HIS A 19 7.05 -12.12 -32.59
N ILE A 20 7.94 -11.30 -32.05
CA ILE A 20 8.17 -11.26 -30.61
C ILE A 20 6.85 -10.74 -30.02
N HIS A 21 5.96 -11.67 -29.65
CA HIS A 21 4.75 -11.33 -28.93
C HIS A 21 5.16 -11.01 -27.50
N CYS A 22 5.51 -9.75 -27.27
CA CYS A 22 5.59 -9.23 -25.92
C CYS A 22 4.18 -9.25 -25.32
N LYS A 23 4.02 -10.00 -24.23
CA LYS A 23 2.71 -10.23 -23.62
C LYS A 23 2.40 -9.04 -22.71
N LYS A 24 1.39 -8.26 -23.10
CA LYS A 24 0.82 -7.19 -22.28
C LYS A 24 0.59 -7.65 -20.86
N SER A 25 1.12 -6.91 -19.90
CA SER A 25 0.99 -7.21 -18.48
C SER A 25 0.99 -5.94 -17.64
N PHE A 26 0.61 -6.07 -16.37
CA PHE A 26 0.64 -4.98 -15.41
C PHE A 26 1.18 -5.48 -14.07
N ILE A 27 1.73 -4.55 -13.29
CA ILE A 27 2.17 -4.76 -11.92
C ILE A 27 1.55 -3.66 -11.07
N LEU A 28 0.88 -4.05 -9.99
CA LEU A 28 0.48 -3.15 -8.92
C LEU A 28 1.27 -3.51 -7.67
N VAL A 29 1.94 -2.53 -7.09
CA VAL A 29 2.64 -2.65 -5.80
C VAL A 29 1.94 -1.74 -4.79
N ALA A 30 1.56 -2.34 -3.66
CA ALA A 30 0.82 -1.70 -2.59
C ALA A 30 1.29 -2.22 -1.22
N PRO A 31 1.18 -1.43 -0.14
CA PRO A 31 1.27 -1.94 1.22
C PRO A 31 0.22 -3.03 1.49
N LYS A 32 0.52 -3.97 2.37
CA LYS A 32 -0.47 -4.99 2.80
C LYS A 32 -1.46 -4.44 3.85
N GLU A 33 -1.00 -3.46 4.62
CA GLU A 33 -1.75 -2.79 5.66
C GLU A 33 -1.86 -1.30 5.32
N PHE A 34 -3.06 -0.75 5.35
CA PHE A 34 -3.32 0.67 5.12
C PHE A 34 -3.77 1.33 6.43
N ASP A 35 -3.30 2.55 6.67
CA ASP A 35 -3.70 3.36 7.81
C ASP A 35 -5.05 4.06 7.52
N VAL A 36 -6.03 3.89 8.41
CA VAL A 36 -7.34 4.56 8.28
C VAL A 36 -7.17 6.08 8.35
N GLY A 37 -7.83 6.81 7.43
CA GLY A 37 -7.70 8.26 7.31
C GLY A 37 -6.36 8.73 6.71
N SER A 38 -5.55 7.83 6.16
CA SER A 38 -4.29 8.16 5.48
C SER A 38 -4.49 8.32 3.96
N ASN A 39 -3.44 8.78 3.29
CA ASN A 39 -3.32 8.70 1.84
C ASN A 39 -2.19 7.72 1.51
N GLU A 40 -2.54 6.56 0.96
CA GLU A 40 -1.60 5.46 0.72
C GLU A 40 -1.02 5.56 -0.69
N THR A 41 0.31 5.56 -0.79
CA THR A 41 1.00 5.60 -2.08
C THR A 41 1.16 4.21 -2.66
N LEU A 42 0.65 4.04 -3.87
CA LEU A 42 0.68 2.83 -4.68
C LEU A 42 1.53 3.06 -5.92
N HIS A 43 1.96 1.97 -6.54
CA HIS A 43 2.74 2.02 -7.77
C HIS A 43 2.14 1.10 -8.82
N VAL A 44 1.77 1.66 -9.96
CA VAL A 44 1.29 0.91 -11.12
C VAL A 44 2.37 0.94 -12.19
N THR A 45 2.61 -0.20 -12.81
CA THR A 45 3.50 -0.34 -13.97
C THR A 45 2.76 -1.13 -15.05
N LEU A 46 2.69 -0.55 -16.25
CA LEU A 46 2.20 -1.22 -17.46
C LEU A 46 3.39 -1.66 -18.30
N LEU A 47 3.33 -2.90 -18.80
CA LEU A 47 4.39 -3.52 -19.60
C LEU A 47 3.80 -3.92 -20.96
N ASP A 48 4.44 -3.46 -22.03
CA ASP A 48 4.06 -3.73 -23.43
C ASP A 48 2.66 -3.25 -23.84
N VAL A 49 2.07 -2.32 -23.08
CA VAL A 49 0.77 -1.71 -23.37
C VAL A 49 0.98 -0.43 -24.17
N ASN A 50 0.74 -0.44 -25.48
CA ASN A 50 1.00 0.70 -26.36
C ASN A 50 -0.27 1.48 -26.78
N THR A 51 -1.40 1.16 -26.19
CA THR A 51 -2.68 1.84 -26.38
C THR A 51 -2.94 2.77 -25.21
N PRO A 52 -3.54 3.95 -25.43
CA PRO A 52 -3.96 4.82 -24.35
C PRO A 52 -5.15 4.22 -23.61
N GLY A 53 -5.26 4.49 -22.31
CA GLY A 53 -6.33 3.97 -21.47
C GLY A 53 -6.24 4.44 -20.03
N THR A 54 -7.09 3.86 -19.18
CA THR A 54 -7.22 4.27 -17.78
C THR A 54 -7.10 3.07 -16.86
N VAL A 55 -6.40 3.26 -15.74
CA VAL A 55 -6.37 2.33 -14.60
C VAL A 55 -7.16 2.95 -13.46
N SER A 56 -8.17 2.23 -12.98
CA SER A 56 -8.93 2.54 -11.76
C SER A 56 -8.44 1.63 -10.63
N ILE A 57 -8.12 2.22 -9.48
CA ILE A 57 -7.76 1.49 -8.26
C ILE A 57 -8.83 1.79 -7.22
N ARG A 58 -9.41 0.74 -6.63
CA ARG A 58 -10.56 0.83 -5.72
C ARG A 58 -10.28 0.11 -4.42
N LEU A 59 -10.62 0.77 -3.32
CA LEU A 59 -10.77 0.14 -2.02
C LEU A 59 -12.21 -0.34 -1.86
N LEU A 60 -12.40 -1.64 -1.63
CA LEU A 60 -13.70 -2.26 -1.44
C LEU A 60 -13.85 -2.79 -0.02
N ASN A 61 -15.07 -2.74 0.52
CA ASN A 61 -15.43 -3.42 1.76
C ASN A 61 -15.83 -4.89 1.53
N GLY A 62 -16.22 -5.60 2.60
CA GLY A 62 -16.60 -7.01 2.53
C GLY A 62 -17.86 -7.29 1.69
N THR A 63 -18.74 -6.28 1.52
CA THR A 63 -19.93 -6.38 0.67
C THR A 63 -19.64 -6.07 -0.81
N GLY A 64 -18.41 -5.64 -1.14
CA GLY A 64 -18.02 -5.21 -2.49
C GLY A 64 -18.37 -3.76 -2.81
N SER A 65 -18.85 -2.98 -1.83
CA SER A 65 -19.08 -1.55 -1.99
C SER A 65 -17.76 -0.80 -2.04
N ILE A 66 -17.68 0.19 -2.94
CA ILE A 66 -16.49 1.03 -3.11
C ILE A 66 -16.42 2.04 -1.96
N LEU A 67 -15.33 2.00 -1.20
CA LEU A 67 -15.00 2.95 -0.14
C LEU A 67 -14.16 4.11 -0.65
N SER A 68 -13.28 3.85 -1.62
CA SER A 68 -12.43 4.84 -2.25
C SER A 68 -12.03 4.40 -3.65
N GLU A 69 -11.83 5.36 -4.55
CA GLU A 69 -11.42 5.13 -5.92
C GLU A 69 -10.49 6.24 -6.40
N THR A 70 -9.44 5.86 -7.12
CA THR A 70 -8.54 6.78 -7.82
C THR A 70 -8.31 6.28 -9.24
N ASN A 71 -8.12 7.20 -10.18
CA ASN A 71 -8.01 6.91 -11.61
C ASN A 71 -6.75 7.53 -12.20
N GLU A 72 -6.01 6.75 -12.98
CA GLU A 72 -4.81 7.19 -13.67
C GLU A 72 -4.84 6.86 -15.15
N ASN A 73 -4.62 7.88 -15.97
CA ASN A 73 -4.55 7.74 -17.42
C ASN A 73 -3.13 7.37 -17.86
N PHE A 74 -2.98 6.41 -18.75
CA PHE A 74 -1.70 6.05 -19.36
C PHE A 74 -1.82 6.20 -20.87
N ASP A 75 -0.92 6.96 -21.49
CA ASP A 75 -0.87 7.07 -22.95
C ASP A 75 -0.28 5.80 -23.60
N LYS A 76 0.61 5.14 -22.87
CA LYS A 76 1.31 3.89 -23.22
C LYS A 76 1.97 3.30 -21.96
N GLU A 77 2.80 2.29 -22.17
CA GLU A 77 3.63 1.63 -21.15
C GLU A 77 4.41 2.64 -20.30
N GLY A 78 4.64 2.25 -19.04
CA GLY A 78 5.29 3.13 -18.09
C GLY A 78 4.86 2.85 -16.67
N SER A 79 5.39 3.64 -15.74
CA SER A 79 5.06 3.53 -14.33
C SER A 79 4.61 4.86 -13.75
N LYS A 80 3.59 4.80 -12.90
CA LYS A 80 3.06 5.94 -12.18
C LYS A 80 2.92 5.61 -10.70
N LYS A 81 3.14 6.64 -9.88
CA LYS A 81 2.73 6.66 -8.48
C LYS A 81 1.29 7.10 -8.42
N VAL A 82 0.51 6.45 -7.57
CA VAL A 82 -0.91 6.72 -7.42
C VAL A 82 -1.22 6.79 -5.94
N ASP A 83 -1.81 7.87 -5.49
CA ASP A 83 -2.21 8.02 -4.10
C ASP A 83 -3.70 7.65 -3.98
N LEU A 84 -4.02 6.81 -2.98
CA LEU A 84 -5.37 6.36 -2.67
C LEU A 84 -5.74 6.81 -1.26
N GLU A 85 -6.78 7.64 -1.17
CA GLU A 85 -7.31 8.10 0.10
C GLU A 85 -8.07 6.98 0.81
N VAL A 86 -7.73 6.70 2.06
CA VAL A 86 -8.43 5.72 2.90
C VAL A 86 -9.40 6.50 3.80
N PRO A 87 -10.72 6.28 3.70
CA PRO A 87 -11.70 7.00 4.53
C PRO A 87 -11.40 6.87 6.02
N SER A 88 -11.76 7.88 6.80
CA SER A 88 -11.55 7.89 8.25
C SER A 88 -12.73 7.28 9.03
N ASP A 89 -13.91 7.26 8.42
CA ASP A 89 -15.18 6.76 8.89
C ASP A 89 -15.45 5.34 8.39
N ILE A 90 -14.50 4.44 8.65
CA ILE A 90 -14.69 3.03 8.30
C ILE A 90 -15.46 2.36 9.43
N ASP A 91 -16.70 1.98 9.13
CA ASP A 91 -17.45 1.04 9.96
C ASP A 91 -16.57 -0.17 10.22
N ASP A 92 -16.35 -0.49 11.51
CA ASP A 92 -15.54 -1.64 11.94
C ASP A 92 -16.28 -2.90 11.51
N ASP A 93 -16.11 -3.28 10.22
CA ASP A 93 -16.68 -4.49 9.65
C ASP A 93 -16.22 -5.62 10.58
N PRO A 94 -17.16 -6.35 11.22
CA PRO A 94 -16.80 -7.39 12.17
C PRO A 94 -15.93 -8.48 11.54
N GLN A 95 -15.92 -8.60 10.21
CA GLN A 95 -15.03 -9.51 9.48
C GLN A 95 -13.75 -8.84 8.94
N ARG A 96 -13.66 -7.50 8.94
CA ARG A 96 -12.53 -6.70 8.41
C ARG A 96 -12.07 -7.14 7.01
N ASN A 97 -13.03 -7.48 6.16
CA ASN A 97 -12.74 -8.03 4.84
C ASN A 97 -12.62 -6.89 3.82
N PHE A 98 -11.43 -6.31 3.68
CA PHE A 98 -11.17 -5.28 2.69
C PHE A 98 -10.42 -5.83 1.49
N ARG A 99 -10.70 -5.29 0.30
CA ARG A 99 -10.02 -5.69 -0.95
C ARG A 99 -9.55 -4.45 -1.70
N LEU A 100 -8.33 -4.52 -2.21
CA LEU A 100 -7.82 -3.58 -3.19
C LEU A 100 -8.07 -4.16 -4.58
N GLN A 101 -8.88 -3.50 -5.38
CA GLN A 101 -9.17 -3.87 -6.76
C GLN A 101 -8.44 -2.92 -7.73
N VAL A 102 -7.94 -3.47 -8.83
CA VAL A 102 -7.38 -2.72 -9.94
C VAL A 102 -8.05 -3.15 -11.23
N VAL A 103 -8.57 -2.17 -11.95
CA VAL A 103 -9.26 -2.33 -13.22
C VAL A 103 -8.56 -1.48 -14.27
N GLY A 104 -8.20 -2.06 -15.40
CA GLY A 104 -7.60 -1.33 -16.52
C GLY A 104 -8.33 -1.58 -17.83
N ASN A 105 -8.51 -0.53 -18.62
CA ASN A 105 -9.07 -0.62 -19.97
C ASN A 105 -8.16 0.12 -20.97
N PHE A 106 -7.61 -0.65 -21.91
CA PHE A 106 -6.68 -0.19 -22.94
C PHE A 106 -7.11 -0.67 -24.35
N GLY A 107 -8.43 -0.78 -24.59
CA GLY A 107 -8.99 -1.23 -25.85
C GLY A 107 -8.99 -2.76 -25.99
N ASP A 108 -7.92 -3.32 -26.56
CA ASP A 108 -7.78 -4.78 -26.75
C ASP A 108 -7.15 -5.49 -25.54
N TYR A 109 -6.81 -4.73 -24.50
CA TYR A 109 -6.24 -5.24 -23.25
C TYR A 109 -7.02 -4.68 -22.07
N GLU A 110 -7.67 -5.59 -21.35
CA GLU A 110 -8.42 -5.28 -20.14
C GLU A 110 -7.98 -6.21 -19.02
N PHE A 111 -8.00 -5.69 -17.79
CA PHE A 111 -7.72 -6.48 -16.61
C PHE A 111 -8.60 -6.03 -15.44
N ASP A 112 -9.01 -7.00 -14.63
CA ASP A 112 -9.69 -6.80 -13.35
C ASP A 112 -9.10 -7.82 -12.37
N LYS A 113 -8.40 -7.32 -11.36
CA LYS A 113 -7.78 -8.12 -10.31
C LYS A 113 -8.02 -7.46 -8.97
N ASN A 114 -8.08 -8.28 -7.92
CA ASN A 114 -8.15 -7.77 -6.57
C ASN A 114 -7.40 -8.68 -5.60
N GLU A 115 -7.00 -8.09 -4.48
CA GLU A 115 -6.32 -8.77 -3.39
C GLU A 115 -6.86 -8.30 -2.05
N THR A 116 -6.81 -9.16 -1.04
CA THR A 116 -7.23 -8.81 0.32
C THR A 116 -6.20 -7.90 0.98
N ILE A 117 -6.66 -6.84 1.63
CA ILE A 117 -5.81 -5.92 2.40
C ILE A 117 -6.34 -5.79 3.84
N THR A 118 -5.50 -5.28 4.73
CA THR A 118 -5.89 -5.00 6.12
C THR A 118 -5.92 -3.50 6.35
N LEU A 119 -7.01 -3.00 6.94
CA LEU A 119 -7.05 -1.63 7.42
C LEU A 119 -6.72 -1.62 8.91
N ARG A 120 -5.84 -0.70 9.31
CA ARG A 120 -5.47 -0.50 10.71
C ARG A 120 -5.77 0.94 11.10
N ASN A 121 -6.33 1.12 12.27
CA ASN A 121 -6.41 2.45 12.87
C ASN A 121 -4.99 2.96 13.07
N ARG A 122 -4.75 4.22 12.71
CA ARG A 122 -3.45 4.85 12.89
C ARG A 122 -3.09 4.80 14.38
N LYS A 123 -2.17 3.91 14.74
CA LYS A 123 -1.73 3.73 16.12
C LYS A 123 -0.52 4.59 16.38
N GLU A 124 -0.68 5.50 17.32
CA GLU A 124 0.45 6.20 17.93
C GLU A 124 1.23 5.20 18.78
N LEU A 125 2.56 5.30 18.75
CA LEU A 125 3.42 4.43 19.55
C LEU A 125 3.76 5.14 20.86
N LEU A 126 3.38 4.52 21.98
CA LEU A 126 3.63 5.04 23.32
C LEU A 126 4.73 4.24 24.01
N PHE A 127 5.78 4.95 24.44
CA PHE A 127 6.90 4.40 25.18
C PHE A 127 6.93 4.99 26.58
N VAL A 128 6.90 4.12 27.59
CA VAL A 128 7.14 4.51 29.00
C VAL A 128 8.49 3.99 29.40
N ASN A 129 9.38 4.90 29.78
CA ASN A 129 10.71 4.55 30.26
C ASN A 129 10.93 5.12 31.65
N THR A 130 11.35 4.26 32.58
CA THR A 130 11.80 4.66 33.91
C THR A 130 13.31 4.89 33.91
N ASP A 131 13.82 5.64 34.89
CA ASP A 131 15.26 5.83 35.06
C ASP A 131 15.97 4.55 35.53
N LYS A 132 15.23 3.61 36.14
CA LYS A 132 15.73 2.33 36.65
C LYS A 132 14.70 1.21 36.51
N PRO A 133 15.14 -0.04 36.37
CA PRO A 133 14.25 -1.21 36.38
C PRO A 133 13.80 -1.61 37.81
N PHE A 134 14.58 -1.27 38.85
CA PHE A 134 14.31 -1.64 40.24
C PHE A 134 14.53 -0.45 41.19
N TYR A 135 13.64 -0.31 42.17
CA TYR A 135 13.67 0.75 43.19
C TYR A 135 13.66 0.16 44.59
N LYS A 136 14.47 0.74 45.49
CA LYS A 136 14.39 0.50 46.93
C LYS A 136 13.35 1.42 47.55
N ALA A 137 12.86 1.05 48.74
CA ALA A 137 11.97 1.91 49.52
C ALA A 137 12.58 3.30 49.74
N GLY A 138 11.75 4.34 49.62
CA GLY A 138 12.17 5.75 49.73
C GLY A 138 12.83 6.34 48.49
N GLN A 139 13.11 5.56 47.44
CA GLN A 139 13.64 6.11 46.19
C GLN A 139 12.55 6.76 45.34
N THR A 140 12.85 7.93 44.79
CA THR A 140 12.00 8.61 43.82
C THR A 140 12.06 7.90 42.47
N VAL A 141 10.89 7.58 41.91
CA VAL A 141 10.76 7.07 40.54
C VAL A 141 10.74 8.24 39.56
N ARG A 142 11.68 8.25 38.61
CA ARG A 142 11.65 9.20 37.48
C ARG A 142 11.27 8.43 36.23
N PHE A 143 10.36 8.98 35.45
CA PHE A 143 9.92 8.38 34.21
C PHE A 143 9.72 9.43 33.13
N ARG A 144 9.71 8.97 31.89
CA ARG A 144 9.34 9.75 30.71
C ARG A 144 8.35 8.96 29.89
N VAL A 145 7.41 9.68 29.30
CA VAL A 145 6.47 9.16 28.31
C VAL A 145 6.83 9.81 26.99
N LEU A 146 7.05 9.00 25.96
CA LEU A 146 7.29 9.47 24.60
C LEU A 146 6.21 8.88 23.71
N ILE A 147 5.53 9.74 22.98
CA ILE A 147 4.54 9.34 21.99
C ILE A 147 5.05 9.78 20.62
N VAL A 148 5.11 8.83 19.69
CA VAL A 148 5.56 9.08 18.33
C VAL A 148 4.52 8.57 17.33
N ASN A 149 4.52 9.18 16.15
CA ASN A 149 3.76 8.69 15.01
C ASN A 149 4.47 7.48 14.34
N SER A 150 3.87 6.96 13.27
CA SER A 150 4.41 5.84 12.49
C SER A 150 5.81 6.11 11.91
N ASP A 151 6.19 7.38 11.68
CA ASP A 151 7.53 7.79 11.23
C ASP A 151 8.54 7.92 12.37
N LEU A 152 8.18 7.50 13.59
CA LEU A 152 8.96 7.69 14.81
C LEU A 152 9.26 9.15 15.15
N LYS A 153 8.44 10.08 14.64
CA LYS A 153 8.53 11.50 14.95
C LYS A 153 7.65 11.82 16.17
N PRO A 154 8.10 12.69 17.09
CA PRO A 154 7.30 13.11 18.22
C PRO A 154 5.99 13.75 17.75
N LEU A 155 4.88 13.41 18.41
CA LEU A 155 3.63 14.12 18.20
C LEU A 155 3.75 15.54 18.79
N LYS A 156 3.19 16.54 18.09
CA LYS A 156 3.14 17.93 18.58
C LYS A 156 2.21 18.07 19.78
N GLU A 157 1.11 17.32 19.77
CA GLU A 157 0.13 17.27 20.86
C GLU A 157 0.22 15.91 21.54
N THR A 158 -0.04 15.87 22.85
CA THR A 158 0.00 14.63 23.65
C THR A 158 -1.42 14.08 23.74
N PRO A 159 -1.79 13.06 22.93
CA PRO A 159 -3.14 12.46 22.93
C PRO A 159 -3.43 11.66 24.20
N VAL A 160 -2.45 11.48 25.09
CA VAL A 160 -2.64 10.77 26.36
C VAL A 160 -3.45 11.63 27.32
N GLY A 161 -4.69 11.20 27.58
CA GLY A 161 -5.58 11.87 28.54
C GLY A 161 -5.12 11.73 30.00
N SER A 162 -4.42 10.65 30.36
CA SER A 162 -3.82 10.53 31.70
C SER A 162 -2.73 9.47 31.81
N VAL A 163 -1.82 9.66 32.77
CA VAL A 163 -0.78 8.71 33.18
C VAL A 163 -0.95 8.44 34.67
N TRP A 164 -0.86 7.20 35.12
CA TRP A 164 -0.93 6.88 36.54
C TRP A 164 -0.01 5.72 36.92
N ILE A 165 0.36 5.67 38.20
CA ILE A 165 1.16 4.59 38.78
C ILE A 165 0.25 3.78 39.71
N THR A 166 0.32 2.46 39.62
CA THR A 166 -0.39 1.55 40.54
C THR A 166 0.58 0.75 41.38
N ASN A 167 0.15 0.38 42.59
CA ASN A 167 0.86 -0.62 43.38
C ASN A 167 0.51 -2.06 42.89
N ARG A 168 1.11 -3.07 43.52
CA ARG A 168 0.85 -4.48 43.18
C ARG A 168 -0.62 -4.91 43.32
N ASN A 169 -1.37 -4.22 44.16
CA ASN A 169 -2.81 -4.47 44.40
C ASN A 169 -3.70 -3.65 43.45
N ARG A 170 -3.12 -3.04 42.38
CA ARG A 170 -3.80 -2.18 41.40
C ARG A 170 -4.42 -0.91 41.97
N VAL A 171 -4.04 -0.51 43.18
CA VAL A 171 -4.45 0.78 43.76
C VAL A 171 -3.64 1.88 43.11
N ARG A 172 -4.30 2.94 42.61
CA ARG A 172 -3.64 4.12 42.04
C ARG A 172 -2.93 4.90 43.14
N MET A 173 -1.64 5.14 42.96
CA MET A 173 -0.77 5.83 43.91
C MET A 173 -0.50 7.28 43.50
N ALA A 174 -0.42 7.54 42.20
CA ALA A 174 -0.20 8.86 41.61
C ALA A 174 -0.85 8.94 40.23
N GLN A 175 -1.27 10.13 39.81
CA GLN A 175 -1.91 10.38 38.52
C GLN A 175 -1.54 11.77 38.00
N TRP A 176 -1.32 11.86 36.69
CA TRP A 176 -1.16 13.08 35.90
C TRP A 176 -2.24 13.08 34.83
N ILE A 177 -2.96 14.19 34.68
CA ILE A 177 -4.03 14.37 33.70
C ILE A 177 -3.62 15.47 32.73
N ASN A 178 -3.94 15.28 31.44
CA ASN A 178 -3.83 16.35 30.46
C ASN A 178 -5.19 17.08 30.45
N SER A 179 -5.18 18.36 30.85
CA SER A 179 -6.36 19.22 30.99
C SER A 179 -6.60 20.06 29.75
#